data_AF-T1HCJ2-F1
#
_entry.id   AF-T1HCJ2-F1
#
_cell.length_a   1.000
_cell.length_b   1.000
_cell.length_c   1.000
_cell.angle_alpha   90.00
_cell.angle_beta   90.00
_cell.angle_gamma   90.00
#
_symmetry.space_group_name_H-M   'P 1'
#
loop_
_entity.id
_entity.type
_entity.pdbx_description
1 polymer ?
#
loop_
_entity_poly.entity_id
_entity_poly.type
_entity_poly.pdbx_seq_one_letter_code
_entity_poly.pdbx_strand_id
1 'polypeptide(L)' 'MAVGEDKESDDSPFDDDDDFINIFAPFAQKSANITEAWKTEIINYTKLDQAPVDVDILEWWKTLENSFKNLSRMAKDIF' A
#
# COMPACT_ATOMS: atom_id res chain seq x y z
N MET A 1 17.81 60.03 17.20
CA MET A 1 18.84 59.12 16.67
C MET A 1 18.11 58.00 15.95
N ALA A 2 18.24 57.93 14.63
CA ALA A 2 17.70 56.83 13.85
C ALA A 2 18.70 55.67 13.92
N VAL A 3 18.31 54.56 14.53
CA VAL A 3 19.07 53.31 14.50
C VAL A 3 18.51 52.53 13.33
N GLY A 4 19.33 52.38 12.29
CA GLY A 4 18.98 51.61 11.10
C GLY A 4 18.73 50.15 11.47
N GLU A 5 17.63 49.62 10.96
CA GLU A 5 17.37 48.19 10.86
C GLU A 5 18.35 47.59 9.85
N ASP A 6 19.33 46.85 10.34
CA ASP A 6 20.10 45.95 9.50
C ASP A 6 19.35 44.60 9.46
N LYS A 7 18.38 44.49 8.55
CA LYS A 7 17.82 43.20 8.13
C LYS A 7 18.91 42.48 7.35
N GLU A 8 19.59 41.54 8.00
CA GLU A 8 20.38 40.53 7.34
C GLU A 8 19.38 39.55 6.69
N SER A 9 19.05 39.84 5.43
CA SER A 9 18.30 38.94 4.57
C SER A 9 19.21 37.74 4.28
N ASP A 10 19.10 36.71 5.11
CA ASP A 10 19.54 35.36 4.78
C ASP A 10 18.61 34.81 3.69
N ASP A 11 18.64 35.44 2.51
CA ASP A 11 18.11 34.87 1.26
C ASP A 11 19.09 33.76 0.86
N SER A 12 19.04 32.66 1.60
CA SER A 12 19.66 31.41 1.21
C SER A 12 18.94 30.97 -0.07
N PRO A 13 19.61 30.92 -1.22
CA PRO A 13 19.01 30.50 -2.50
C PRO A 13 18.70 28.99 -2.54
N PHE A 14 18.67 28.36 -1.37
CA PHE A 14 18.39 26.94 -1.16
C PHE A 14 17.07 26.72 -0.42
N ASP A 15 16.26 27.76 -0.18
CA ASP A 15 14.88 27.63 0.32
C ASP A 15 13.87 27.22 -0.78
N ASP A 16 14.36 26.78 -1.95
CA ASP A 16 13.53 26.10 -2.97
C ASP A 16 13.43 24.59 -2.65
N ASP A 17 12.93 24.27 -1.45
CA ASP A 17 12.64 22.90 -0.99
C ASP A 17 11.22 22.42 -1.42
N ASP A 18 10.55 23.12 -2.34
CA ASP A 18 9.16 22.85 -2.70
C ASP A 18 8.95 21.90 -3.90
N ASP A 19 10.02 21.46 -4.60
CA ASP A 19 9.91 20.56 -5.77
C ASP A 19 10.86 19.35 -5.72
N PHE A 20 11.18 18.83 -4.52
CA PHE A 20 11.90 17.55 -4.43
C PHE A 20 10.98 16.40 -4.90
N ILE A 21 11.02 16.08 -6.20
CA ILE A 21 10.31 14.94 -6.78
C ILE A 21 10.86 13.66 -6.15
N ASN A 22 10.15 13.14 -5.16
CA ASN A 22 10.44 11.85 -4.57
C ASN A 22 10.13 10.74 -5.59
N ILE A 23 11.17 10.31 -6.33
CA ILE A 23 11.09 9.24 -7.34
C ILE A 23 10.55 7.91 -6.78
N PHE A 24 10.56 7.72 -5.46
CA PHE A 24 10.02 6.54 -4.80
C PHE A 24 8.55 6.68 -4.40
N ALA A 25 7.95 7.88 -4.48
CA ALA A 25 6.55 8.09 -4.15
C ALA A 25 5.59 7.16 -4.91
N PRO A 26 5.75 6.91 -6.23
CA PRO A 26 4.91 5.95 -6.94
C PRO A 26 5.06 4.52 -6.42
N PHE A 27 6.28 4.13 -6.01
CA PHE A 27 6.54 2.82 -5.43
C PHE A 27 5.91 2.69 -4.03
N ALA A 28 6.08 3.71 -3.19
CA ALA A 28 5.48 3.78 -1.86
C ALA A 28 3.95 3.67 -1.96
N GLN A 29 3.33 4.44 -2.86
CA GLN A 29 1.89 4.37 -3.11
C GLN A 29 1.45 2.99 -3.62
N LYS A 30 2.18 2.40 -4.57
CA LYS A 30 1.89 1.03 -5.05
C LYS A 30 1.98 0.01 -3.93
N SER A 31 3.01 0.11 -3.07
CA SER A 31 3.20 -0.81 -1.93
C SER A 31 2.10 -0.67 -0.88
N ALA A 32 1.63 0.55 -0.62
CA ALA A 32 0.50 0.83 0.26
C ALA A 32 -0.79 0.23 -0.32
N ASN A 33 -1.05 0.45 -1.62
CA ASN A 33 -2.22 -0.11 -2.29
C ASN A 33 -2.26 -1.64 -2.25
N ILE A 34 -1.10 -2.30 -2.44
CA ILE A 34 -0.99 -3.75 -2.29
C ILE A 34 -1.33 -4.13 -0.84
N THR A 35 -0.70 -3.50 0.13
CA THR A 35 -0.90 -3.81 1.56
C THR A 35 -2.37 -3.69 1.97
N GLU A 36 -3.08 -2.65 1.53
CA GLU A 36 -4.51 -2.45 1.82
C GLU A 36 -5.41 -3.50 1.13
N ALA A 37 -5.08 -3.90 -0.11
CA ALA A 37 -5.79 -4.96 -0.80
C ALA A 37 -5.68 -6.31 -0.06
N TRP A 38 -4.48 -6.67 0.40
CA TRP A 38 -4.27 -7.88 1.22
C TRP A 38 -5.02 -7.82 2.55
N LYS A 39 -4.98 -6.68 3.26
CA LYS A 39 -5.73 -6.52 4.52
C LYS A 39 -7.23 -6.72 4.31
N THR A 40 -7.77 -6.13 3.24
CA THR A 40 -9.19 -6.24 2.91
C THR A 40 -9.57 -7.68 2.56
N GLU A 41 -8.77 -8.37 1.75
CA GLU A 41 -8.98 -9.78 1.44
C GLU A 41 -8.94 -10.66 2.71
N ILE A 42 -7.99 -10.45 3.61
CA ILE A 42 -7.89 -11.19 4.88
C ILE A 42 -9.13 -10.96 5.74
N ILE A 43 -9.54 -9.71 5.94
CA ILE A 43 -10.73 -9.37 6.73
C ILE A 43 -11.98 -10.03 6.13
N ASN A 44 -12.13 -10.00 4.81
CA ASN A 44 -13.27 -10.64 4.15
C ASN A 44 -13.22 -12.16 4.26
N TYR A 45 -12.03 -12.77 4.17
CA TYR A 45 -11.85 -14.20 4.29
C TYR A 45 -12.20 -14.70 5.69
N THR A 46 -11.87 -13.95 6.75
CA THR A 46 -12.22 -14.31 8.13
C THR A 46 -13.73 -14.34 8.40
N LYS A 47 -14.53 -13.75 7.51
CA LYS A 47 -16.00 -13.76 7.58
C LYS A 47 -16.64 -14.81 6.67
N LEU A 48 -15.83 -15.45 5.82
CA LEU A 48 -16.29 -16.50 4.91
C LEU A 48 -16.50 -17.79 5.71
N ASP A 49 -17.53 -18.56 5.33
CA ASP A 49 -17.68 -19.91 5.85
C ASP A 49 -16.48 -20.78 5.49
N GLN A 50 -16.19 -21.75 6.37
CA GLN A 50 -15.09 -22.68 6.16
C GLN A 50 -15.32 -23.52 4.90
N ALA A 51 -14.23 -23.86 4.20
CA ALA A 51 -14.27 -24.73 3.03
C ALA A 51 -15.01 -26.05 3.37
N PRO A 52 -15.89 -26.54 2.48
CA PRO A 52 -16.52 -27.84 2.67
C PRO A 52 -15.47 -28.95 2.78
N VAL A 53 -15.68 -29.89 3.71
CA VAL A 53 -14.72 -30.97 4.02
C VAL A 53 -14.48 -31.92 2.83
N ASP A 54 -15.48 -32.07 1.97
CA ASP A 54 -15.47 -33.02 0.85
C ASP A 54 -15.00 -32.40 -0.48
N VAL A 55 -14.61 -31.13 -0.48
CA VAL A 55 -14.17 -30.41 -1.68
C VAL A 55 -12.64 -30.33 -1.71
N ASP A 56 -12.07 -30.56 -2.90
CA ASP A 56 -10.65 -30.32 -3.12
C ASP A 56 -10.31 -28.85 -2.80
N ILE A 57 -9.36 -28.64 -1.90
CA ILE A 57 -9.05 -27.32 -1.38
C ILE A 57 -8.56 -26.37 -2.48
N LEU A 58 -7.85 -26.87 -3.49
CA LEU A 58 -7.38 -26.06 -4.63
C LEU A 58 -8.53 -25.71 -5.57
N GLU A 59 -9.47 -26.63 -5.80
CA GLU A 59 -10.70 -26.34 -6.55
C GLU A 59 -11.56 -25.30 -5.83
N TRP A 60 -11.67 -25.38 -4.49
CA TRP A 60 -12.37 -24.37 -3.71
C TRP A 60 -11.73 -22.99 -3.84
N TRP A 61 -10.40 -22.88 -3.68
CA TRP A 61 -9.67 -21.62 -3.89
C TRP A 61 -9.81 -21.07 -5.31
N LYS A 62 -9.95 -21.94 -6.32
CA LYS A 62 -10.22 -21.52 -7.70
C LYS A 62 -11.57 -20.78 -7.84
N THR A 63 -12.59 -21.18 -7.09
CA THR A 63 -13.89 -20.47 -7.07
C THR A 63 -13.81 -19.09 -6.44
N LEU A 64 -12.80 -18.85 -5.59
CA LEU A 64 -12.60 -17.64 -4.82
C LEU A 64 -11.68 -16.62 -5.51
N GLU A 65 -11.04 -16.94 -6.64
CA GLU A 65 -10.03 -16.11 -7.31
C GLU A 65 -10.49 -14.68 -7.65
N ASN A 66 -11.76 -14.52 -8.00
CA ASN A 66 -12.30 -13.19 -8.34
C ASN A 66 -12.47 -12.28 -7.12
N SER A 67 -12.74 -12.87 -5.96
CA SER A 67 -12.99 -12.15 -4.70
C SER A 67 -11.75 -12.04 -3.83
N PHE A 68 -10.84 -13.02 -3.94
CA PHE A 68 -9.67 -13.20 -3.10
C PHE A 68 -8.44 -13.47 -3.98
N LYS A 69 -8.11 -12.51 -4.85
CA LYS A 69 -7.10 -12.69 -5.88
C LYS A 69 -5.72 -13.01 -5.30
N ASN A 70 -5.34 -12.30 -4.25
CA ASN A 70 -4.03 -12.46 -3.63
C ASN A 70 -3.97 -13.73 -2.77
N LEU A 71 -5.01 -13.97 -1.96
CA LEU A 71 -5.07 -15.18 -1.11
C LEU A 71 -5.18 -16.47 -1.93
N SER A 72 -6.01 -16.48 -2.99
CA SER A 72 -6.16 -17.67 -3.85
C SER A 72 -4.87 -18.01 -4.58
N ARG A 73 -4.07 -17.00 -4.96
CA ARG A 73 -2.74 -17.22 -5.53
C ARG A 73 -1.79 -17.80 -4.50
N MET A 74 -1.73 -17.22 -3.30
CA MET A 74 -0.88 -17.72 -2.21
C MET A 74 -1.22 -19.17 -1.83
N ALA A 75 -2.50 -19.51 -1.74
CA ALA A 75 -2.92 -20.87 -1.42
C ALA A 75 -2.39 -21.88 -2.45
N LYS A 76 -2.46 -21.57 -3.74
CA LYS A 76 -1.91 -22.41 -4.81
C LYS A 76 -0.38 -22.50 -4.82
N ASP A 77 0.30 -21.47 -4.33
CA ASP A 77 1.77 -21.50 -4.22
C ASP A 77 2.24 -22.37 -3.04
N ILE A 78 1.35 -22.63 -2.06
CA ILE A 78 1.66 -23.39 -0.82
C ILE A 78 1.23 -24.86 -0.89
N PHE A 79 0.14 -25.16 -1.59
CA PHE A 79 -0.45 -26.50 -1.71
C PHE A 79 -0.22 -27.10 -3.09
#